data_AF-A0A443RUD3-F1
#
_entry.id   AF-A0A443RUD3-F1
#
_cell.length_a   1.000
_cell.length_b   1.000
_cell.length_c   1.000
_cell.angle_alpha   90.00
_cell.angle_beta   90.00
_cell.angle_gamma   90.00
#
_symmetry.space_group_name_H-M   'P 1'
#
loop_
_entity.id
_entity.type
_entity.pdbx_description
1 polymer ?
#
loop_
_entity_poly.entity_id
_entity_poly.type
_entity_poly.pdbx_seq_one_letter_code
_entity_poly.pdbx_strand_id
1 'polypeptide(L)'
;MNFFDAKYYCEYFNASLASIHSEEENKFIHNFIKDNDRAIWLNGQQTEIKGSEIKWLDGSEFNYTNWNTLYAQPKGIEENFLNCIFLESYGLWYSRRCEDGLAHALCVKLNVTELKRKEDLKNKIMIEKQNRISLSNALISLLSNLITAVV
;
A
#
# COMPACT_ATOMS: atom_id res chain seq x y z
N MET A 1 -20.16 11.03 2.90
CA MET A 1 -19.18 12.15 2.99
C MET A 1 -18.47 12.26 1.65
N ASN A 2 -18.03 13.46 1.26
CA ASN A 2 -17.21 13.59 0.05
C ASN A 2 -15.77 13.10 0.33
N PHE A 3 -14.97 12.95 -0.72
CA PHE A 3 -13.60 12.44 -0.60
C PHE A 3 -12.72 13.34 0.29
N PHE A 4 -12.82 14.66 0.13
CA PHE A 4 -12.01 15.62 0.85
C PHE A 4 -12.32 15.61 2.35
N ASP A 5 -13.60 15.51 2.73
CA ASP A 5 -14.05 15.36 4.11
C ASP A 5 -13.52 14.05 4.72
N ALA A 6 -13.58 12.95 3.97
CA ALA A 6 -13.10 11.65 4.41
C ALA A 6 -11.58 11.65 4.64
N LYS A 7 -10.83 12.27 3.71
CA LYS A 7 -9.39 12.46 3.83
C LYS A 7 -9.04 13.31 5.04
N TYR A 8 -9.69 14.47 5.19
CA TYR A 8 -9.47 15.37 6.32
C TYR A 8 -9.78 14.68 7.66
N TYR A 9 -10.86 13.91 7.73
CA TYR A 9 -11.22 13.13 8.90
C TYR A 9 -10.11 12.16 9.31
N CYS A 10 -9.49 11.44 8.37
CA CYS A 10 -8.38 10.55 8.71
C CYS A 10 -7.11 11.30 9.11
N GLU A 11 -6.78 12.40 8.44
CA GLU A 11 -5.63 13.23 8.75
C GLU A 11 -5.72 13.82 10.17
N TYR A 12 -6.93 14.19 10.60
CA TYR A 12 -7.19 14.63 11.98
C TYR A 12 -6.75 13.59 13.04
N PHE A 13 -6.81 12.29 12.71
CA PHE A 13 -6.36 11.20 13.60
C PHE A 13 -4.92 10.75 13.34
N ASN A 14 -4.11 11.53 12.60
CA ASN A 14 -2.78 11.15 12.12
C ASN A 14 -2.80 9.79 11.39
N ALA A 15 -3.77 9.64 10.51
CA ALA A 15 -3.98 8.48 9.65
C ALA A 15 -4.25 8.96 8.21
N SER A 16 -4.33 8.03 7.26
CA SER A 16 -4.69 8.31 5.87
C SER A 16 -5.89 7.47 5.45
N LEU A 17 -6.51 7.80 4.32
CA LEU A 17 -7.33 6.79 3.62
C LEU A 17 -6.43 5.63 3.18
N ALA A 18 -7.04 4.49 2.82
CA ALA A 18 -6.29 3.30 2.40
C ALA A 18 -5.78 3.42 0.95
N SER A 19 -4.49 3.18 0.76
CA SER A 19 -3.89 2.79 -0.52
C SER A 19 -3.76 1.27 -0.54
N ILE A 20 -4.09 0.62 -1.66
CA ILE A 20 -4.14 -0.85 -1.75
C ILE A 20 -3.15 -1.33 -2.80
N HIS A 21 -2.27 -2.25 -2.39
CA HIS A 21 -1.13 -2.76 -3.17
C HIS A 21 -1.18 -4.26 -3.42
N SER A 22 -2.21 -4.96 -2.94
CA SER A 22 -2.37 -6.40 -3.12
C SER A 22 -3.83 -6.86 -3.02
N GLU A 23 -4.09 -8.07 -3.53
CA GLU A 23 -5.40 -8.71 -3.40
C GLU A 23 -5.73 -9.01 -1.92
N GLU A 24 -4.71 -9.38 -1.13
CA GLU A 24 -4.84 -9.64 0.30
C GLU A 24 -5.28 -8.40 1.07
N GLU A 25 -4.68 -7.23 0.78
CA GLU A 25 -5.10 -5.95 1.35
C GLU A 25 -6.52 -5.59 0.95
N ASN A 26 -6.88 -5.76 -0.33
CA ASN A 26 -8.24 -5.51 -0.80
C ASN A 26 -9.26 -6.38 -0.07
N LYS A 27 -8.99 -7.69 0.05
CA LYS A 27 -9.84 -8.64 0.78
C LYS A 27 -9.94 -8.30 2.26
N PHE A 28 -8.84 -7.89 2.88
CA PHE A 28 -8.84 -7.49 4.29
C PHE A 28 -9.78 -6.31 4.54
N ILE A 29 -9.65 -5.25 3.74
CA ILE A 29 -10.50 -4.06 3.86
C ILE A 29 -11.95 -4.38 3.48
N HIS A 30 -12.17 -5.13 2.40
CA HIS A 30 -13.49 -5.58 1.97
C HIS A 30 -14.23 -6.34 3.06
N ASN A 31 -13.56 -7.30 3.72
CA ASN A 31 -14.15 -8.06 4.82
C ASN A 31 -14.57 -7.19 6.01
N PHE A 32 -13.91 -6.04 6.21
CA PHE A 32 -14.27 -5.10 7.27
C PHE A 32 -15.54 -4.29 6.95
N ILE A 33 -15.80 -4.03 5.67
CA ILE A 33 -16.90 -3.13 5.24
C ILE A 33 -18.14 -3.88 4.71
N LYS A 34 -17.97 -5.11 4.22
CA LYS A 34 -19.03 -5.86 3.50
C LYS A 34 -20.30 -6.08 4.31
N ASP A 35 -20.18 -6.35 5.62
CA ASP A 35 -21.32 -6.72 6.46
C ASP A 35 -22.23 -5.53 6.81
N ASN A 36 -21.80 -4.30 6.48
CA ASN A 36 -22.56 -3.08 6.72
C ASN A 36 -23.03 -2.41 5.42
N ASP A 37 -22.87 -3.07 4.26
CA ASP A 37 -23.15 -2.50 2.94
C ASP A 37 -22.53 -1.09 2.74
N ARG A 38 -21.31 -0.90 3.25
CA ARG A 38 -20.62 0.39 3.18
C ARG A 38 -19.71 0.45 1.98
N ALA A 39 -19.79 1.57 1.28
CA ALA A 39 -18.71 2.06 0.42
C ALA A 39 -17.74 2.94 1.22
N ILE A 40 -16.45 2.87 0.89
CA ILE A 40 -15.39 3.69 1.49
C ILE A 40 -14.55 4.38 0.42
N TRP A 41 -14.16 5.63 0.66
CA TRP A 41 -13.15 6.27 -0.17
C TRP A 41 -11.78 5.59 0.04
N LEU A 42 -11.07 5.35 -1.06
CA LEU A 42 -9.66 4.96 -1.06
C LEU A 42 -8.81 6.20 -1.27
N ASN A 43 -7.51 6.14 -0.96
CA ASN A 43 -6.60 7.28 -0.99
C ASN A 43 -6.18 7.72 -2.40
N GLY A 44 -6.99 7.42 -3.41
CA GLY A 44 -6.66 7.57 -4.82
C GLY A 44 -7.46 8.68 -5.48
N GLN A 45 -6.78 9.47 -6.30
CA GLN A 45 -7.35 10.61 -7.02
C GLN A 45 -6.75 10.73 -8.41
N GLN A 46 -7.54 11.23 -9.37
CA GLN A 46 -7.04 11.65 -10.67
C GLN A 46 -5.99 12.77 -10.54
N THR A 47 -4.95 12.73 -11.37
CA THR A 47 -3.89 13.75 -11.35
C THR A 47 -4.33 15.07 -11.99
N GLU A 48 -5.25 15.01 -12.96
CA GLU A 48 -5.78 16.16 -13.66
C GLU A 48 -7.23 15.93 -14.10
N ILE A 49 -8.01 17.01 -14.20
CA ILE A 49 -9.35 16.98 -14.79
C ILE A 49 -9.22 16.58 -16.27
N LYS A 50 -10.08 15.67 -16.75
CA LYS A 50 -9.97 15.00 -18.08
C LYS A 50 -8.79 14.02 -18.21
N GLY A 51 -7.97 13.87 -17.18
CA GLY A 51 -6.88 12.91 -17.16
C GLY A 51 -7.37 11.48 -16.96
N SER A 52 -6.63 10.53 -17.49
CA SER A 52 -6.85 9.09 -17.26
C SER A 52 -6.05 8.54 -16.09
N GLU A 53 -5.02 9.27 -15.65
CA GLU A 53 -4.08 8.82 -14.63
C GLU A 53 -4.66 9.05 -13.22
N ILE A 54 -4.54 8.02 -12.38
CA ILE A 54 -4.92 8.04 -10.97
C ILE A 54 -3.67 7.68 -10.16
N LYS A 55 -3.46 8.39 -9.05
CA LYS A 55 -2.34 8.15 -8.13
C LYS A 55 -2.83 8.00 -6.70
N TRP A 56 -2.09 7.22 -5.91
CA TRP A 56 -2.20 7.25 -4.46
C TRP A 56 -1.62 8.55 -3.92
N LEU A 57 -2.34 9.22 -3.03
CA LEU A 57 -1.92 10.51 -2.47
C LEU A 57 -0.80 10.39 -1.43
N ASP A 58 -0.48 9.17 -0.98
CA ASP A 58 0.68 8.91 -0.11
C ASP A 58 1.99 8.71 -0.89
N GLY A 59 1.95 8.79 -2.22
CA GLY A 59 3.11 8.64 -3.10
C GLY A 59 3.56 7.20 -3.32
N SER A 60 2.84 6.20 -2.80
CA SER A 60 3.09 4.79 -3.06
C SER A 60 2.78 4.42 -4.52
N GLU A 61 3.36 3.31 -4.99
CA GLU A 61 3.15 2.85 -6.36
C GLU A 61 1.71 2.40 -6.60
N PHE A 62 1.12 2.83 -7.72
CA PHE A 62 -0.18 2.37 -8.19
C PHE A 62 -0.04 1.03 -8.94
N ASN A 63 0.34 -0.02 -8.21
CA ASN A 63 0.78 -1.32 -8.75
C ASN A 63 -0.26 -2.45 -8.66
N TYR A 64 -1.39 -2.21 -8.00
CA TYR A 64 -2.51 -3.15 -7.89
C TYR A 64 -3.81 -2.43 -8.19
N THR A 65 -4.75 -3.13 -8.82
CA THR A 65 -6.09 -2.61 -9.05
C THR A 65 -7.14 -3.70 -8.96
N ASN A 66 -8.33 -3.34 -8.48
CA ASN A 66 -9.49 -4.23 -8.48
C ASN A 66 -10.75 -3.55 -9.04
N TRP A 67 -10.58 -2.88 -10.17
CA TRP A 67 -11.63 -2.11 -10.83
C TRP A 67 -12.83 -2.97 -11.25
N ASN A 68 -14.04 -2.43 -11.10
CA ASN A 68 -15.18 -3.00 -11.81
C ASN A 68 -15.03 -2.75 -13.33
N THR A 69 -14.97 -3.84 -14.10
CA THR A 69 -14.70 -3.85 -15.54
C THR A 69 -15.78 -3.16 -16.38
N LEU A 70 -17.00 -2.99 -15.86
CA LEU A 70 -18.12 -2.36 -16.58
C LEU A 70 -18.17 -0.84 -16.40
N TYR A 71 -17.52 -0.29 -15.37
CA TYR A 71 -17.72 1.10 -14.96
C TYR A 71 -16.44 1.91 -14.68
N ALA A 72 -15.23 1.31 -14.71
CA ALA A 72 -14.16 1.89 -13.91
C ALA A 72 -12.72 1.92 -14.48
N GLN A 73 -12.47 2.03 -15.79
CA GLN A 73 -11.15 2.51 -16.26
C GLN A 73 -11.25 3.35 -17.55
N PRO A 74 -10.52 4.45 -17.62
CA PRO A 74 -11.00 5.83 -17.45
C PRO A 74 -11.98 6.24 -18.58
N LYS A 75 -13.15 5.60 -18.66
CA LYS A 75 -14.22 5.88 -19.63
C LYS A 75 -15.57 6.24 -18.98
N GLY A 76 -15.54 6.67 -17.73
CA GLY A 76 -16.68 7.22 -17.00
C GLY A 76 -16.38 8.56 -16.34
N ILE A 77 -15.38 9.28 -16.87
CA ILE A 77 -14.96 10.59 -16.37
C ILE A 77 -16.12 11.56 -16.62
N GLU A 78 -16.67 12.16 -15.57
CA GLU A 78 -17.31 13.45 -15.77
C GLU A 78 -16.20 14.42 -16.16
N GLU A 79 -16.12 14.75 -17.46
CA GLU A 79 -14.98 15.42 -18.08
C GLU A 79 -14.56 16.72 -17.36
N ASN A 80 -15.42 17.33 -16.55
CA ASN A 80 -15.14 18.62 -15.94
C ASN A 80 -14.83 18.56 -14.44
N PHE A 81 -14.66 17.36 -13.86
CA PHE A 81 -14.38 17.19 -12.42
C PHE A 81 -13.22 16.24 -12.17
N LEU A 82 -12.55 16.41 -11.01
CA LEU A 82 -11.63 15.41 -10.51
C LEU A 82 -12.41 14.21 -9.98
N ASN A 83 -11.99 13.02 -10.38
CA ASN A 83 -12.55 11.79 -9.86
C ASN A 83 -11.62 11.14 -8.84
N CYS A 84 -12.25 10.48 -7.87
CA CYS A 84 -11.63 9.78 -6.76
C CYS A 84 -12.10 8.32 -6.75
N ILE A 85 -11.30 7.45 -6.12
CA ILE A 85 -11.57 6.01 -6.08
C ILE A 85 -12.29 5.63 -4.78
N PHE A 86 -13.28 4.77 -4.87
CA PHE A 86 -13.90 4.14 -3.69
C PHE A 86 -14.04 2.63 -3.88
N LEU A 87 -14.03 1.92 -2.75
CA LEU A 87 -14.27 0.48 -2.65
C LEU A 87 -15.71 0.24 -2.20
N GLU A 88 -16.41 -0.63 -2.93
CA GLU A 88 -17.80 -1.03 -2.65
C GLU A 88 -17.90 -2.32 -1.82
N SER A 89 -19.10 -2.60 -1.30
CA SER A 89 -19.34 -3.73 -0.38
C SER A 89 -19.16 -5.12 -1.02
N TYR A 90 -19.11 -5.21 -2.36
CA TYR A 90 -18.78 -6.42 -3.12
C TYR A 90 -17.31 -6.50 -3.55
N GLY A 91 -16.47 -5.58 -3.08
CA GLY A 91 -15.01 -5.71 -3.12
C GLY A 91 -14.33 -5.10 -4.35
N LEU A 92 -15.08 -4.47 -5.27
CA LEU A 92 -14.56 -3.84 -6.48
C LEU A 92 -14.43 -2.32 -6.34
N TRP A 93 -13.52 -1.74 -7.11
CA TRP A 93 -13.25 -0.30 -7.12
C TRP A 93 -14.04 0.42 -8.19
N TYR A 94 -14.44 1.64 -7.87
CA TYR A 94 -15.21 2.53 -8.72
C TYR A 94 -14.63 3.94 -8.68
N SER A 95 -14.94 4.71 -9.71
CA SER A 95 -14.56 6.12 -9.82
C SER A 95 -15.80 7.00 -9.86
N ARG A 96 -15.77 8.08 -9.07
CA ARG A 96 -16.82 9.10 -8.95
C ARG A 96 -16.18 10.46 -8.67
N ARG A 97 -16.93 11.55 -8.82
CA ARG A 97 -16.43 12.88 -8.47
C ARG A 97 -16.01 12.92 -7.02
N CYS A 98 -14.88 13.56 -6.74
CA CYS A 98 -14.37 13.68 -5.38
C CYS A 98 -15.35 14.44 -4.46
N GLU A 99 -16.18 15.32 -5.03
CA GLU A 99 -17.18 16.13 -4.33
C GLU A 99 -18.46 15.36 -3.97
N ASP A 100 -18.70 14.18 -4.55
CA ASP A 100 -19.93 13.43 -4.31
C ASP A 100 -19.97 12.83 -2.90
N GLY A 101 -21.09 12.99 -2.19
CA GLY A 101 -21.24 12.57 -0.81
C GLY A 101 -21.49 11.08 -0.56
N LEU A 102 -20.92 10.15 -1.35
CA LEU A 102 -21.42 8.77 -1.49
C LEU A 102 -20.77 7.68 -0.63
N ALA A 103 -19.58 7.91 -0.07
CA ALA A 103 -18.83 6.89 0.68
C ALA A 103 -18.42 7.37 2.07
N HIS A 104 -17.87 6.47 2.89
CA HIS A 104 -17.37 6.72 4.23
C HIS A 104 -15.83 6.81 4.28
N ALA A 105 -15.29 7.28 5.40
CA ALA A 105 -13.87 7.22 5.68
C ALA A 105 -13.51 5.90 6.37
N LEU A 106 -12.45 5.26 5.90
CA LEU A 106 -11.76 4.19 6.61
C LEU A 106 -10.30 4.61 6.77
N CYS A 107 -9.90 4.90 8.01
CA CYS A 107 -8.58 5.45 8.29
C CYS A 107 -7.58 4.34 8.58
N VAL A 108 -6.48 4.35 7.84
CA VAL A 108 -5.35 3.44 8.00
C VAL A 108 -4.20 4.21 8.63
N LYS A 109 -3.64 3.64 9.69
CA LYS A 109 -2.50 4.22 10.40
C LYS A 109 -1.30 3.30 10.26
N LEU A 110 -0.24 3.81 9.65
CA LEU A 110 1.02 3.09 9.58
C LEU A 110 1.64 2.96 10.97
N ASN A 111 1.92 1.73 11.40
CA ASN A 111 2.64 1.46 12.64
C ASN A 111 4.16 1.59 12.39
N VAL A 112 4.64 2.84 12.31
CA VAL A 112 6.04 3.18 12.03
C VAL A 112 7.00 2.51 13.01
N THR A 113 6.62 2.41 14.28
CA THR A 113 7.39 1.71 15.32
C THR A 113 7.58 0.23 15.02
N GLU A 114 6.54 -0.45 14.55
CA GLU A 114 6.63 -1.86 14.16
C GLU A 114 7.44 -2.05 12.87
N LEU A 115 7.28 -1.15 11.90
CA LEU A 115 8.07 -1.17 10.66
C LEU A 115 9.56 -1.00 10.94
N LYS A 116 9.93 -0.01 11.76
CA LYS A 116 11.32 0.18 12.21
C LYS A 116 11.86 -1.06 12.92
N ARG A 117 11.08 -1.65 13.83
CA ARG A 117 11.47 -2.88 14.53
C ARG A 117 11.70 -4.05 13.57
N LYS A 118 10.86 -4.22 12.54
CA LYS A 118 11.02 -5.27 11.52
C LYS A 118 12.29 -5.04 10.70
N GLU A 119 12.57 -3.80 10.32
CA GLU A 119 13.78 -3.44 9.57
C GLU A 119 15.05 -3.61 10.40
N ASP A 120 15.04 -3.19 11.67
CA ASP A 120 16.16 -3.41 12.60
C ASP A 120 16.44 -4.90 12.80
N LEU A 121 15.39 -5.71 12.92
CA LEU A 121 15.52 -7.17 13.05
C LEU A 121 16.09 -7.79 11.77
N LYS A 122 15.62 -7.35 10.61
CA LYS A 122 16.14 -7.79 9.31
C LYS A 122 17.63 -7.47 9.19
N ASN A 123 18.04 -6.24 9.51
CA ASN A 123 19.43 -5.81 9.48
C ASN A 123 20.31 -6.62 10.45
N LYS A 124 19.81 -6.90 11.66
CA LYS A 124 20.50 -7.77 12.62
C LYS A 124 20.75 -9.18 12.06
N ILE A 125 19.73 -9.80 11.47
CA ILE A 125 19.85 -11.14 10.86
C ILE A 125 20.85 -11.12 9.69
N MET A 126 20.84 -10.07 8.87
CA MET A 126 21.78 -9.92 7.75
C MET A 126 23.23 -9.82 8.24
N ILE A 127 23.50 -9.04 9.29
CA ILE A 127 24.82 -8.94 9.90
C ILE A 127 25.28 -10.28 10.49
N GLU A 128 24.39 -10.98 11.20
CA GLU A 128 24.72 -12.30 11.76
C GLU A 128 25.07 -13.33 10.68
N LYS A 129 24.35 -13.33 9.54
CA LYS A 129 24.69 -14.17 8.38
C LYS A 129 26.07 -13.81 7.81
N GLN A 130 26.34 -12.51 7.63
CA GLN A 130 27.63 -12.04 7.10
C GLN A 130 28.81 -12.44 8.00
N ASN A 131 28.65 -12.32 9.32
CA ASN A 131 29.67 -12.73 10.28
C ASN A 131 29.97 -14.23 10.22
N ARG A 132 28.94 -15.09 10.07
CA ARG A 132 29.15 -16.54 9.91
C ARG A 132 29.91 -16.87 8.62
N ILE A 133 29.58 -16.21 7.52
CA ILE A 133 30.29 -16.37 6.24
C ILE A 133 31.75 -15.94 6.39
N SER A 134 32.00 -14.79 7.01
CA SER A 134 33.36 -14.28 7.26
C SER A 134 34.18 -15.25 8.10
N LEU A 135 33.62 -15.78 9.19
CA LEU A 135 34.27 -16.79 10.03
C LEU A 135 34.56 -18.08 9.26
N SER A 136 33.61 -18.54 8.44
CA SER A 136 33.82 -19.72 7.58
C SER A 136 34.98 -19.53 6.61
N ASN A 137 35.05 -18.36 5.95
CA ASN A 137 36.14 -18.04 5.02
C ASN A 137 37.50 -17.94 5.72
N ALA A 138 37.54 -17.36 6.93
CA ALA A 138 38.76 -17.29 7.73
C ALA A 138 39.26 -18.69 8.11
N LEU A 139 38.37 -19.60 8.52
CA LEU A 139 38.70 -20.99 8.81
C LEU A 139 39.24 -21.73 7.58
N ILE A 140 38.59 -21.57 6.42
CA ILE A 140 39.05 -22.16 5.16
C ILE A 140 40.48 -21.68 4.83
N SER A 141 40.74 -20.39 4.98
CA SER A 141 42.07 -19.81 4.73
C SER A 141 43.15 -20.34 5.70
N LEU A 142 42.82 -20.51 6.97
CA LEU A 142 43.74 -21.11 7.95
C LEU A 142 44.05 -22.56 7.62
N LEU A 143 43.03 -23.35 7.24
CA LEU A 143 43.20 -24.74 6.84
C LEU A 143 44.03 -24.86 5.56
N SER A 144 43.82 -24.00 4.56
CA SER A 144 44.62 -24.02 3.34
C SER A 144 46.10 -23.75 3.61
N ASN A 145 46.40 -22.81 4.51
CA ASN A 145 47.78 -22.46 4.88
C ASN A 145 48.49 -23.60 5.64
N LEU A 146 47.76 -24.35 6.48
CA LEU A 146 48.30 -25.52 7.17
C LEU A 146 48.65 -26.64 6.20
N ILE A 147 47.81 -26.87 5.17
CA ILE A 147 48.05 -27.90 4.16
C ILE A 147 49.32 -27.58 3.33
N THR A 148 49.51 -26.33 2.91
CA THR A 148 50.72 -25.93 2.18
C THR A 148 52.01 -25.97 3.00
N ALA A 149 51.93 -25.83 4.32
CA ALA A 149 53.12 -25.86 5.19
C ALA A 149 53.67 -27.27 5.47
N VAL A 150 52.92 -28.33 5.12
CA VAL A 150 53.26 -29.73 5.42
C VAL A 150 53.72 -30.50 4.17
N VAL A 151 53.70 -29.87 2.99
CA VAL A 151 54.17 -30.42 1.70
C VAL A 151 55.50 -29.79 1.33
#